data_AF-A0A1M6NJS6-F1
#
_entry.id   AF-A0A1M6NJS6-F1
#
_cell.length_a   1.000
_cell.length_b   1.000
_cell.length_c   1.000
_cell.angle_alpha   90.00
_cell.angle_beta   90.00
_cell.angle_gamma   90.00
#
_symmetry.space_group_name_H-M   'P 1'
#
loop_
_entity.id
_entity.type
_entity.pdbx_description
1 polymer ?
#
loop_
_entity_poly.entity_id
_entity_poly.type
_entity_poly.pdbx_seq_one_letter_code
_entity_poly.pdbx_strand_id
1 'polypeptide(L)'
;MRSTKLNTTKGFSLVEVVIAMGIVAILLTTFFAVFTPAQRNIQRSLGIKDANRMASALENEMAVLRPGGESSTYDSAFDKAFEWIKNSNSPTSAVLVYQYTAVPGQTDGEMNQDGTPQAYNTAKDKGIPGKDYITFTAVRSLNDSSARNLIQEELVPGVVTGGVYVVRMTQLVPKQDGSLGLGSEGQIVDPDTGSGVGSSDQYEQAYIAFQADFFRLKSNQAGYVLGGSWNFDNLGKAVASRNMAVRR
;
A
#
# COMPACT_ATOMS: atom_id res chain seq x y z
N MET A 1 64.35 37.18 -29.74
CA MET A 1 63.19 36.30 -30.01
C MET A 1 63.18 35.16 -29.00
N ARG A 2 62.17 35.11 -28.13
CA ARG A 2 62.03 34.08 -27.09
C ARG A 2 61.15 32.97 -27.67
N SER A 3 61.73 31.80 -27.93
CA SER A 3 60.99 30.63 -28.41
C SER A 3 60.19 30.03 -27.26
N THR A 4 58.88 30.17 -27.31
CA THR A 4 57.92 29.48 -26.44
C THR A 4 57.81 28.03 -26.89
N LYS A 5 58.26 27.08 -26.06
CA LYS A 5 57.99 25.65 -26.25
C LYS A 5 56.48 25.41 -26.18
N LEU A 6 55.90 24.94 -27.28
CA LEU A 6 54.55 24.37 -27.30
C LEU A 6 54.58 23.06 -26.52
N ASN A 7 53.81 22.99 -25.42
CA ASN A 7 53.56 21.74 -24.71
C ASN A 7 52.80 20.80 -25.65
N THR A 8 53.48 19.75 -26.11
CA THR A 8 52.86 18.64 -26.83
C THR A 8 52.05 17.82 -25.82
N THR A 9 50.73 17.86 -25.95
CA THR A 9 49.84 16.90 -25.28
C THR A 9 50.18 15.50 -25.80
N LYS A 10 50.85 14.69 -24.98
CA LYS A 10 51.14 13.29 -25.31
C LYS A 10 49.81 12.54 -25.41
N GLY A 11 49.50 12.00 -26.58
CA GLY A 11 48.38 11.08 -26.76
C GLY A 11 48.62 9.77 -26.00
N PHE A 12 47.54 9.06 -25.68
CA PHE A 12 47.61 7.76 -25.00
C PHE A 12 48.18 6.67 -25.92
N SER A 13 49.06 5.82 -25.38
CA SER A 13 49.57 4.64 -26.09
C SER A 13 48.46 3.58 -26.26
N LEU A 14 48.47 2.84 -27.37
CA LEU A 14 47.56 1.71 -27.62
C LEU A 14 47.57 0.71 -26.45
N VAL A 15 48.75 0.44 -25.89
CA VAL A 15 48.92 -0.48 -24.75
C VAL A 15 48.26 0.06 -23.48
N GLU A 16 48.36 1.36 -23.24
CA GLU A 16 47.80 2.03 -22.06
C GLU A 16 46.26 2.04 -22.11
N VAL A 17 45.70 2.28 -23.30
CA VAL A 17 44.25 2.18 -23.53
C VAL A 17 43.75 0.75 -23.32
N VAL A 18 44.47 -0.25 -23.81
CA VAL A 18 44.08 -1.67 -23.65
C VAL A 18 44.13 -2.09 -22.19
N ILE A 19 45.18 -1.71 -21.44
CA ILE A 19 45.27 -2.00 -20.00
C ILE A 19 44.16 -1.29 -19.23
N ALA A 20 43.92 0.00 -19.51
CA ALA A 20 42.87 0.77 -18.86
C ALA A 20 41.48 0.18 -19.13
N MET A 21 41.18 -0.22 -20.37
CA MET A 21 39.92 -0.85 -20.74
C MET A 21 39.75 -2.22 -20.08
N GLY A 22 40.84 -3.00 -19.96
CA GLY A 22 40.85 -4.27 -19.23
C GLY A 22 40.53 -4.09 -17.74
N ILE A 23 41.15 -3.10 -17.08
CA ILE A 23 40.88 -2.78 -15.67
C ILE A 23 39.43 -2.31 -15.49
N VAL A 24 38.93 -1.42 -16.35
CA VAL A 24 37.54 -0.94 -16.31
C VAL A 24 36.55 -2.09 -16.47
N ALA A 25 36.80 -3.02 -17.41
CA ALA A 25 35.93 -4.18 -17.61
C ALA A 25 35.87 -5.09 -16.38
N ILE A 26 37.01 -5.36 -15.74
CA ILE A 26 37.07 -6.15 -14.50
C ILE A 26 36.31 -5.43 -13.38
N LEU A 27 36.50 -4.12 -13.22
CA LEU A 27 35.81 -3.33 -12.20
C LEU A 27 34.29 -3.31 -12.40
N LEU A 28 33.81 -3.09 -13.63
CA LEU A 28 32.38 -3.09 -13.95
C LEU A 28 31.75 -4.46 -13.72
N THR A 29 32.42 -5.53 -14.14
CA THR A 29 31.90 -6.89 -14.00
C THR A 29 31.79 -7.28 -12.53
N THR A 30 32.81 -6.94 -11.73
CA THR A 30 32.81 -7.17 -10.28
C THR A 30 31.73 -6.33 -9.59
N PHE A 31 31.56 -5.07 -10.01
CA PHE A 31 30.50 -4.21 -9.50
C PHE A 31 29.11 -4.79 -9.79
N PHE A 32 28.80 -5.16 -11.03
CA PHE A 32 27.50 -5.73 -11.38
C PHE A 32 27.23 -7.07 -10.67
N ALA A 33 28.25 -7.91 -10.52
CA ALA A 33 28.14 -9.19 -9.81
C ALA A 33 27.69 -9.02 -8.36
N VAL A 34 28.07 -7.93 -7.69
CA VAL A 34 27.68 -7.64 -6.29
C VAL A 34 26.42 -6.77 -6.22
N PHE A 35 26.29 -5.80 -7.12
CA PHE A 35 25.23 -4.78 -7.05
C PHE A 35 23.86 -5.34 -7.45
N THR A 36 23.77 -6.21 -8.45
CA THR A 36 22.49 -6.77 -8.89
C THR A 36 21.84 -7.66 -7.81
N PRO A 37 22.55 -8.59 -7.13
CA PRO A 37 21.99 -9.30 -5.98
C PRO A 37 21.60 -8.37 -4.83
N ALA A 38 22.42 -7.35 -4.53
CA ALA A 38 22.13 -6.38 -3.48
C ALA A 38 20.83 -5.60 -3.76
N GLN A 39 20.64 -5.13 -5.00
CA GLN A 39 19.41 -4.46 -5.43
C GLN A 39 18.18 -5.35 -5.26
N ARG A 40 18.26 -6.63 -5.65
CA ARG A 40 17.15 -7.59 -5.46
C ARG A 40 16.83 -7.80 -3.99
N ASN A 41 17.85 -7.89 -3.14
CA ASN A 41 17.67 -8.03 -1.69
C ASN A 41 17.03 -6.78 -1.07
N ILE A 42 17.44 -5.59 -1.49
CA ILE A 42 16.82 -4.32 -1.07
C ILE A 42 15.36 -4.27 -1.50
N GLN A 43 15.05 -4.58 -2.77
CA GLN A 43 13.67 -4.58 -3.28
C GLN A 43 12.79 -5.60 -2.56
N ARG A 44 13.30 -6.81 -2.27
CA ARG A 44 12.57 -7.82 -1.47
C ARG A 44 12.32 -7.33 -0.05
N SER A 45 13.32 -6.76 0.61
CA SER A 45 13.19 -6.24 1.97
C SER A 45 12.19 -5.08 2.05
N LEU A 46 12.25 -4.15 1.09
CA LEU A 46 11.27 -3.07 0.96
C LEU A 46 9.86 -3.61 0.71
N GLY A 47 9.72 -4.59 -0.18
CA GLY A 47 8.44 -5.26 -0.43
C GLY A 47 7.85 -5.94 0.80
N ILE A 48 8.68 -6.59 1.63
CA ILE A 48 8.24 -7.21 2.89
C ILE A 48 7.81 -6.14 3.91
N LYS A 49 8.59 -5.05 4.02
CA LYS A 49 8.25 -3.92 4.91
C LYS A 49 6.94 -3.27 4.51
N ASP A 50 6.76 -2.98 3.22
CA ASP A 50 5.52 -2.42 2.70
C ASP A 50 4.34 -3.37 2.92
N ALA A 51 4.51 -4.66 2.64
CA ALA A 51 3.47 -5.67 2.88
C ALA A 51 3.05 -5.74 4.36
N ASN A 52 4.02 -5.76 5.27
CA ASN A 52 3.73 -5.81 6.71
C ASN A 52 3.08 -4.51 7.20
N ARG A 53 3.51 -3.35 6.70
CA ARG A 53 2.88 -2.06 7.00
C ARG A 53 1.44 -2.04 6.52
N MET A 54 1.17 -2.45 5.28
CA MET A 54 -0.18 -2.47 4.73
C MET A 54 -1.09 -3.42 5.49
N ALA A 55 -0.60 -4.62 5.83
CA ALA A 55 -1.36 -5.58 6.63
C ALA A 55 -1.66 -5.06 8.05
N SER A 56 -0.65 -4.50 8.73
CA SER A 56 -0.84 -3.95 10.08
C SER A 56 -1.79 -2.75 10.07
N ALA A 57 -1.71 -1.88 9.05
CA ALA A 57 -2.62 -0.75 8.90
C ALA A 57 -4.06 -1.22 8.65
N LEU A 58 -4.25 -2.22 7.79
CA LEU A 58 -5.55 -2.82 7.53
C LEU A 58 -6.12 -3.47 8.79
N GLU A 59 -5.32 -4.24 9.53
CA GLU A 59 -5.71 -4.87 10.80
C GLU A 59 -6.18 -3.85 11.83
N ASN A 60 -5.36 -2.82 12.06
CA ASN A 60 -5.68 -1.75 13.00
C ASN A 60 -6.95 -0.98 12.58
N GLU A 61 -7.13 -0.73 11.28
CA GLU A 61 -8.32 -0.02 10.79
C GLU A 61 -9.59 -0.86 10.94
N MET A 62 -9.54 -2.16 10.65
CA MET A 62 -10.70 -3.04 10.83
C MET A 62 -11.07 -3.22 12.30
N ALA A 63 -10.11 -3.08 13.23
CA ALA A 63 -10.35 -3.20 14.67
C ALA A 63 -10.94 -1.94 15.33
N VAL A 64 -10.98 -0.81 14.63
CA VAL A 64 -11.46 0.47 15.16
C VAL A 64 -12.70 0.90 14.40
N LEU A 65 -13.77 1.27 15.10
CA LEU A 65 -14.89 1.98 14.48
C LEU A 65 -14.61 3.48 14.59
N ARG A 66 -14.33 4.15 13.47
CA ARG A 66 -13.98 5.58 13.51
C ARG A 66 -15.20 6.44 13.83
N PRO A 67 -15.03 7.55 14.56
CA PRO A 67 -16.09 8.53 14.74
C PRO A 67 -16.50 9.13 13.39
N GLY A 68 -17.71 9.68 13.32
CA GLY A 68 -18.25 10.24 12.08
C GLY A 68 -19.02 9.20 11.27
N GLY A 69 -18.76 9.14 9.95
CA GLY A 69 -19.58 8.37 9.00
C GLY A 69 -19.62 6.86 9.23
N GLU A 70 -18.55 6.27 9.77
CA GLU A 70 -18.51 4.83 10.05
C GLU A 70 -19.43 4.44 11.22
N SER A 71 -19.47 5.24 12.29
CA SER A 71 -20.30 4.97 13.47
C SER A 71 -21.81 5.01 13.18
N SER A 72 -22.22 5.66 12.08
CA SER A 72 -23.59 5.65 11.59
C SER A 72 -23.87 4.55 10.55
N THR A 73 -22.82 3.91 10.01
CA THR A 73 -22.93 2.93 8.94
C THR A 73 -22.79 1.50 9.44
N TYR A 74 -21.95 1.29 10.47
CA TYR A 74 -21.64 -0.01 11.02
C TYR A 74 -21.97 -0.06 12.51
N ASP A 75 -22.53 -1.18 12.96
CA ASP A 75 -22.92 -1.37 14.36
C ASP A 75 -21.71 -1.61 15.28
N SER A 76 -20.63 -2.16 14.72
CA SER A 76 -19.39 -2.44 15.44
C SER A 76 -18.18 -2.49 14.50
N ALA A 77 -16.96 -2.52 15.07
CA ALA A 77 -15.75 -2.76 14.28
C ALA A 77 -15.79 -4.13 13.57
N PHE A 78 -16.39 -5.14 14.20
CA PHE A 78 -16.59 -6.45 13.59
C PHE A 78 -17.55 -6.38 12.39
N ASP A 79 -18.66 -5.66 12.53
CA ASP A 79 -19.62 -5.44 11.44
C ASP A 79 -18.98 -4.71 10.25
N LYS A 80 -18.17 -3.67 10.54
CA LYS A 80 -17.35 -3.01 9.52
C LYS A 80 -16.45 -4.00 8.78
N ALA A 81 -15.68 -4.80 9.51
CA ALA A 81 -14.77 -5.77 8.93
C ALA A 81 -15.52 -6.83 8.11
N PHE A 82 -16.68 -7.31 8.58
CA PHE A 82 -17.55 -8.24 7.87
C PHE A 82 -17.95 -7.66 6.50
N GLU A 83 -18.48 -6.43 6.48
CA GLU A 83 -18.90 -5.78 5.24
C GLU A 83 -17.71 -5.47 4.31
N TRP A 84 -16.55 -5.13 4.87
CA TRP A 84 -15.35 -4.91 4.08
C TRP A 84 -14.87 -6.22 3.42
N ILE A 85 -14.79 -7.32 4.17
CA ILE A 85 -14.40 -8.62 3.64
C ILE A 85 -15.37 -9.04 2.53
N LYS A 86 -16.68 -8.90 2.76
CA LYS A 86 -17.73 -9.24 1.79
C LYS A 86 -17.62 -8.41 0.51
N ASN A 87 -17.45 -7.09 0.61
CA ASN A 87 -17.63 -6.20 -0.55
C ASN A 87 -16.32 -5.77 -1.23
N SER A 88 -15.15 -6.10 -0.68
CA SER A 88 -13.84 -5.62 -1.18
C SER A 88 -13.45 -6.10 -2.59
N ASN A 89 -14.12 -7.12 -3.13
CA ASN A 89 -13.87 -7.61 -4.49
C ASN A 89 -14.44 -6.70 -5.59
N SER A 90 -15.33 -5.76 -5.25
CA SER A 90 -15.88 -4.81 -6.21
C SER A 90 -15.09 -3.50 -6.23
N PRO A 91 -14.77 -2.92 -7.40
CA PRO A 91 -14.08 -1.64 -7.49
C PRO A 91 -14.80 -0.47 -6.81
N THR A 92 -16.12 -0.55 -6.63
CA THR A 92 -16.92 0.51 -5.98
C THR A 92 -16.84 0.49 -4.45
N SER A 93 -16.53 -0.68 -3.88
CA SER A 93 -16.49 -0.93 -2.43
C SER A 93 -15.14 -1.48 -1.96
N ALA A 94 -14.13 -1.41 -2.82
CA ALA A 94 -12.79 -1.85 -2.50
C ALA A 94 -12.20 -1.00 -1.37
N VAL A 95 -11.31 -1.63 -0.61
CA VAL A 95 -10.56 -0.97 0.46
C VAL A 95 -9.21 -0.54 -0.09
N LEU A 96 -8.85 0.72 0.15
CA LEU A 96 -7.57 1.31 -0.23
C LEU A 96 -6.61 1.29 0.95
N VAL A 97 -5.33 1.12 0.65
CA VAL A 97 -4.23 1.34 1.58
C VAL A 97 -3.19 2.22 0.89
N TYR A 98 -2.85 3.35 1.50
CA TYR A 98 -1.88 4.28 0.96
C TYR A 98 -1.23 5.11 2.05
N GLN A 99 -0.19 5.83 1.67
CA GLN A 99 0.48 6.77 2.56
C GLN A 99 0.26 8.20 2.08
N TYR A 100 0.11 9.11 3.02
CA TYR A 100 0.11 10.54 2.75
C TYR A 100 0.90 11.29 3.81
N THR A 101 1.37 12.48 3.45
CA THR A 101 1.96 13.42 4.39
C THR A 101 0.84 14.09 5.17
N ALA A 102 0.87 13.94 6.49
CA ALA A 102 -0.16 14.42 7.38
C ALA A 102 0.44 15.38 8.40
N VAL A 103 -0.36 16.31 8.90
CA VAL A 103 0.05 17.12 10.07
C VAL A 103 0.25 16.19 11.27
N PRO A 104 1.24 16.42 12.14
CA PRO A 104 1.42 15.64 13.36
C PRO A 104 0.29 16.05 14.33
N GLY A 105 -0.88 15.41 14.21
CA GLY A 105 -2.12 15.80 14.88
C GLY A 105 -2.01 15.89 16.40
N GLN A 106 -1.67 17.09 16.90
CA GLN A 106 -1.47 17.38 18.31
C GLN A 106 -2.56 18.29 18.88
N THR A 107 -3.39 18.90 18.02
CA THR A 107 -4.42 19.86 18.44
C THR A 107 -5.78 19.64 17.76
N ASP A 108 -6.88 19.98 18.45
CA ASP A 108 -8.24 20.03 17.90
C ASP A 108 -8.28 21.04 16.73
N GLY A 109 -8.27 20.52 15.51
CA GLY A 109 -8.16 21.31 14.27
C GLY A 109 -7.18 20.71 13.26
N GLU A 110 -6.27 19.85 13.72
CA GLU A 110 -5.29 19.11 12.89
C GLU A 110 -5.76 17.68 12.56
N MET A 111 -6.97 17.32 13.01
CA MET A 111 -7.58 16.02 12.82
C MET A 111 -8.83 16.17 11.93
N ASN A 112 -9.03 15.18 11.07
CA ASN A 112 -10.24 14.97 10.30
C ASN A 112 -11.38 14.51 11.23
N GLN A 113 -12.62 14.55 10.74
CA GLN A 113 -13.79 14.11 11.50
C GLN A 113 -13.76 12.62 11.88
N ASP A 114 -13.01 11.82 11.14
CA ASP A 114 -12.80 10.38 11.38
C ASP A 114 -11.64 10.08 12.37
N GLY A 115 -11.05 11.12 12.96
CA GLY A 115 -9.92 11.00 13.87
C GLY A 115 -8.61 10.58 13.18
N THR A 116 -8.49 10.73 11.86
CA THR A 116 -7.19 10.67 11.15
C THR A 116 -6.56 12.07 11.09
N PRO A 117 -5.22 12.20 11.01
CA PRO A 117 -4.60 13.53 10.89
C PRO A 117 -4.86 14.14 9.51
N GLN A 118 -5.02 15.47 9.43
CA GLN A 118 -5.26 16.17 8.17
C GLN A 118 -4.08 16.07 7.21
N ALA A 119 -4.36 16.18 5.91
CA ALA A 119 -3.34 16.21 4.87
C ALA A 119 -2.43 17.45 4.97
N TYR A 120 -1.13 17.26 4.87
CA TYR A 120 -0.14 18.32 4.73
C TYR A 120 0.43 18.33 3.31
N ASN A 121 0.35 19.46 2.59
CA ASN A 121 0.80 19.54 1.21
C ASN A 121 2.23 20.11 1.09
N THR A 122 3.21 19.24 0.88
CA THR A 122 4.63 19.60 0.76
C THR A 122 4.96 20.34 -0.55
N ALA A 123 4.07 20.34 -1.54
CA ALA A 123 4.24 21.12 -2.77
C ALA A 123 3.81 22.57 -2.60
N LYS A 124 2.91 22.85 -1.64
CA LYS A 124 2.49 24.22 -1.28
C LYS A 124 3.37 24.80 -0.18
N ASP A 125 3.64 24.02 0.86
CA ASP A 125 4.38 24.45 2.05
C ASP A 125 5.64 23.63 2.26
N LYS A 126 6.78 24.31 2.41
CA LYS A 126 8.08 23.67 2.65
C LYS A 126 8.26 23.35 4.14
N GLY A 127 7.58 22.31 4.60
CA GLY A 127 7.71 21.79 5.96
C GLY A 127 8.94 20.91 6.16
N ILE A 128 9.28 20.70 7.43
CA ILE A 128 10.31 19.77 7.88
C ILE A 128 9.64 18.47 8.33
N PRO A 129 10.02 17.31 7.76
CA PRO A 129 9.50 16.02 8.21
C PRO A 129 9.83 15.75 9.68
N GLY A 130 8.86 15.24 10.42
CA GLY A 130 8.93 14.98 11.87
C GLY A 130 8.63 16.18 12.76
N LYS A 131 8.50 17.38 12.18
CA LYS A 131 8.09 18.60 12.90
C LYS A 131 6.78 19.16 12.34
N ASP A 132 6.75 19.43 11.04
CA ASP A 132 5.61 20.07 10.38
C ASP A 132 4.70 19.03 9.71
N TYR A 133 5.24 17.85 9.37
CA TYR A 133 4.46 16.73 8.84
C TYR A 133 5.07 15.37 9.17
N ILE A 134 4.24 14.34 9.16
CA ILE A 134 4.61 12.93 9.30
C ILE A 134 4.07 12.13 8.09
N THR A 135 4.60 10.93 7.85
CA THR A 135 3.99 9.99 6.90
C THR A 135 2.98 9.13 7.64
N PHE A 136 1.71 9.28 7.32
CA PHE A 136 0.63 8.46 7.86
C PHE A 136 0.21 7.38 6.84
N THR A 137 -0.18 6.20 7.31
CA THR A 137 -0.73 5.14 6.45
C THR A 137 -2.22 5.04 6.69
N ALA A 138 -3.02 5.46 5.71
CA ALA A 138 -4.47 5.37 5.77
C ALA A 138 -4.99 4.10 5.12
N VAL A 139 -6.11 3.63 5.66
CA VAL A 139 -6.93 2.57 5.09
C VAL A 139 -8.35 3.10 4.98
N ARG A 140 -8.92 3.07 3.78
CA ARG A 140 -10.23 3.70 3.50
C ARG A 140 -11.05 2.86 2.55
N SER A 141 -12.34 2.70 2.83
CA SER A 141 -13.28 2.06 1.91
C SER A 141 -13.78 3.05 0.86
N LEU A 142 -13.87 2.61 -0.40
CA LEU A 142 -14.47 3.39 -1.48
C LEU A 142 -15.99 3.50 -1.39
N ASN A 143 -16.62 2.66 -0.58
CA ASN A 143 -18.07 2.66 -0.36
C ASN A 143 -18.52 3.79 0.57
N ASP A 144 -17.63 4.32 1.41
CA ASP A 144 -17.95 5.40 2.34
C ASP A 144 -17.75 6.78 1.68
N SER A 145 -18.83 7.55 1.59
CA SER A 145 -18.80 8.90 1.01
C SER A 145 -17.93 9.88 1.79
N SER A 146 -17.85 9.75 3.12
CA SER A 146 -16.96 10.56 3.95
C SER A 146 -15.49 10.23 3.66
N ALA A 147 -15.16 8.94 3.59
CA ALA A 147 -13.85 8.49 3.18
C ALA A 147 -13.48 8.97 1.76
N ARG A 148 -14.41 8.99 0.81
CA ARG A 148 -14.16 9.49 -0.56
C ARG A 148 -13.73 10.95 -0.61
N ASN A 149 -14.30 11.80 0.25
CA ASN A 149 -13.89 13.21 0.36
C ASN A 149 -12.44 13.32 0.85
N LEU A 150 -12.08 12.53 1.87
CA LEU A 150 -10.72 12.50 2.40
C LEU A 150 -9.73 11.95 1.36
N ILE A 151 -10.10 10.90 0.60
CA ILE A 151 -9.28 10.38 -0.50
C ILE A 151 -9.03 11.46 -1.55
N GLN A 152 -10.01 12.30 -1.86
CA GLN A 152 -9.88 13.38 -2.83
C GLN A 152 -8.87 14.45 -2.40
N GLU A 153 -8.74 14.70 -1.09
CA GLU A 153 -7.80 15.65 -0.50
C GLU A 153 -6.40 15.04 -0.27
N GLU A 154 -6.35 13.74 0.04
CA GLU A 154 -5.10 13.03 0.36
C GLU A 154 -4.36 12.55 -0.90
N LEU A 155 -5.08 12.18 -1.96
CA LEU A 155 -4.51 11.70 -3.22
C LEU A 155 -4.24 12.83 -4.24
N VAL A 156 -3.58 13.89 -3.75
CA VAL A 156 -3.16 15.04 -4.55
C VAL A 156 -1.63 15.15 -4.62
N PRO A 157 -1.07 15.82 -5.65
CA PRO A 157 0.37 16.05 -5.75
C PRO A 157 0.90 16.82 -4.52
N GLY A 158 1.99 16.33 -3.95
CA GLY A 158 2.60 16.90 -2.74
C GLY A 158 1.97 16.42 -1.43
N VAL A 159 0.97 15.55 -1.47
CA VAL A 159 0.37 14.94 -0.26
C VAL A 159 0.55 13.42 -0.29
N VAL A 160 0.13 12.76 -1.38
CA VAL A 160 0.29 11.32 -1.51
C VAL A 160 1.76 10.92 -1.59
N THR A 161 2.14 9.92 -0.80
CA THR A 161 3.49 9.37 -0.77
C THR A 161 3.49 7.93 -1.28
N GLY A 162 4.27 7.67 -2.31
CA GLY A 162 4.40 6.33 -2.88
C GLY A 162 3.18 5.86 -3.68
N GLY A 163 2.93 4.56 -3.64
CA GLY A 163 1.84 3.91 -4.37
C GLY A 163 0.56 3.79 -3.57
N VAL A 164 -0.58 3.76 -4.28
CA VAL A 164 -1.88 3.41 -3.71
C VAL A 164 -2.15 1.94 -4.01
N TYR A 165 -2.64 1.22 -3.02
CA TYR A 165 -2.95 -0.20 -3.12
C TYR A 165 -4.44 -0.41 -2.87
N VAL A 166 -5.06 -1.29 -3.66
CA VAL A 166 -6.40 -1.80 -3.39
C VAL A 166 -6.26 -3.18 -2.76
N VAL A 167 -7.15 -3.49 -1.83
CA VAL A 167 -7.16 -4.76 -1.10
C VAL A 167 -8.39 -5.54 -1.53
N ARG A 168 -8.18 -6.77 -1.99
CA ARG A 168 -9.23 -7.76 -2.12
C ARG A 168 -9.12 -8.72 -0.94
N MET A 169 -10.20 -8.85 -0.20
CA MET A 169 -10.30 -9.78 0.92
C MET A 169 -11.17 -10.97 0.51
N THR A 170 -10.77 -12.17 0.90
CA THR A 170 -11.51 -13.39 0.60
C THR A 170 -11.45 -14.30 1.81
N GLN A 171 -12.62 -14.75 2.28
CA GLN A 171 -12.69 -15.60 3.47
C GLN A 171 -11.88 -16.88 3.27
N LEU A 172 -11.22 -17.33 4.34
CA LEU A 172 -10.60 -18.64 4.44
C LEU A 172 -11.58 -19.58 5.15
N VAL A 173 -11.97 -20.65 4.45
CA VAL A 173 -12.96 -21.63 4.91
C VAL A 173 -12.29 -23.01 5.10
N PRO A 174 -12.77 -23.83 6.05
CA PRO A 174 -12.29 -25.20 6.22
C PRO A 174 -12.53 -26.03 4.95
N LYS A 175 -11.53 -26.80 4.56
CA LYS A 175 -11.61 -27.82 3.51
C LYS A 175 -11.75 -29.22 4.12
N GLN A 176 -12.14 -30.18 3.28
CA GLN A 176 -12.30 -31.58 3.69
C GLN A 176 -11.02 -32.21 4.26
N ASP A 177 -9.84 -31.68 3.90
CA ASP A 177 -8.53 -32.12 4.40
C ASP A 177 -8.12 -31.47 5.73
N GLY A 178 -9.00 -30.66 6.33
CA GLY A 178 -8.73 -29.92 7.57
C GLY A 178 -7.88 -28.67 7.37
N SER A 179 -7.47 -28.34 6.14
CA SER A 179 -6.78 -27.09 5.84
C SER A 179 -7.77 -25.93 5.68
N LEU A 180 -7.27 -24.70 5.81
CA LEU A 180 -8.01 -23.51 5.41
C LEU A 180 -7.69 -23.16 3.95
N GLY A 181 -8.70 -22.93 3.13
CA GLY A 181 -8.53 -22.44 1.77
C GLY A 181 -9.48 -21.31 1.43
N LEU A 182 -9.22 -20.63 0.32
CA LEU A 182 -10.05 -19.52 -0.15
C LEU A 182 -11.48 -20.00 -0.45
N GLY A 183 -12.45 -19.28 0.10
CA GLY A 183 -13.86 -19.38 -0.26
C GLY A 183 -14.17 -18.58 -1.54
N SER A 184 -15.45 -18.32 -1.76
CA SER A 184 -15.92 -17.52 -2.89
C SER A 184 -15.73 -16.03 -2.62
N GLU A 185 -15.24 -15.29 -3.62
CA GLU A 185 -15.19 -13.82 -3.56
C GLU A 185 -16.61 -13.25 -3.40
N GLY A 186 -16.77 -12.20 -2.59
CA GLY A 186 -18.07 -11.56 -2.41
C GLY A 186 -18.98 -12.23 -1.38
N GLN A 187 -18.53 -13.34 -0.77
CA GLN A 187 -19.34 -14.15 0.13
C GLN A 187 -18.61 -14.43 1.43
N ILE A 188 -19.38 -14.40 2.51
CA ILE A 188 -18.97 -14.96 3.80
C ILE A 188 -19.89 -16.15 4.06
N VAL A 189 -19.32 -17.27 4.46
CA VAL A 189 -20.03 -18.49 4.85
C VAL A 189 -19.74 -18.80 6.30
N ASP A 190 -20.70 -19.43 6.97
CA ASP A 190 -20.45 -20.05 8.26
C ASP A 190 -19.54 -21.27 8.06
N PRO A 191 -18.37 -21.35 8.72
CA PRO A 191 -17.43 -22.45 8.56
C PRO A 191 -17.97 -23.80 9.03
N ASP A 192 -18.98 -23.84 9.91
CA ASP A 192 -19.54 -25.09 10.42
C ASP A 192 -20.60 -25.69 9.49
N THR A 193 -21.46 -24.83 8.93
CA THR A 193 -22.57 -25.27 8.05
C THR A 193 -22.26 -25.11 6.55
N GLY A 194 -21.26 -24.30 6.20
CA GLY A 194 -20.96 -23.90 4.82
C GLY A 194 -22.01 -22.97 4.20
N SER A 195 -22.99 -22.51 4.98
CA SER A 195 -24.10 -21.68 4.49
C SER A 195 -23.67 -20.22 4.36
N GLY A 196 -24.14 -19.54 3.32
CA GLY A 196 -23.89 -18.11 3.12
C GLY A 196 -24.50 -17.26 4.24
N VAL A 197 -23.72 -16.31 4.74
CA VAL A 197 -24.09 -15.39 5.82
C VAL A 197 -24.18 -13.98 5.24
N GLY A 198 -25.34 -13.34 5.40
CA GLY A 198 -25.64 -12.05 4.77
C GLY A 198 -25.19 -10.83 5.58
N SER A 199 -25.18 -10.95 6.91
CA SER A 199 -24.85 -9.89 7.87
C SER A 199 -24.03 -10.42 9.05
N SER A 200 -23.34 -9.50 9.74
CA SER A 200 -22.46 -9.82 10.88
C SER A 200 -23.20 -10.36 12.11
N ASP A 201 -24.48 -10.05 12.27
CA ASP A 201 -25.33 -10.59 13.35
C ASP A 201 -25.69 -12.06 13.17
N GLN A 202 -25.73 -12.53 11.92
CA GLN A 202 -25.99 -13.93 11.58
C GLN A 202 -24.71 -14.77 11.62
N TYR A 203 -23.55 -14.13 11.81
CA TYR A 203 -22.27 -14.81 11.88
C TYR A 203 -21.96 -15.19 13.34
N GLU A 204 -22.21 -16.45 13.68
CA GLU A 204 -22.12 -16.93 15.08
C GLU A 204 -20.69 -17.22 15.56
N GLN A 205 -19.71 -17.23 14.65
CA GLN A 205 -18.32 -17.55 15.01
C GLN A 205 -17.59 -16.35 15.61
N ALA A 206 -16.64 -16.62 16.50
CA ALA A 206 -15.86 -15.60 17.20
C ALA A 206 -14.85 -14.86 16.30
N TYR A 207 -14.49 -15.42 15.15
CA TYR A 207 -13.54 -14.81 14.23
C TYR A 207 -13.84 -15.17 12.77
N ILE A 208 -13.43 -14.28 11.85
CA ILE A 208 -13.42 -14.51 10.41
C ILE A 208 -11.96 -14.57 9.98
N ALA A 209 -11.51 -15.73 9.50
CA ALA A 209 -10.21 -15.83 8.82
C ALA A 209 -10.38 -15.44 7.35
N PHE A 210 -9.44 -14.68 6.80
CA PHE A 210 -9.46 -14.26 5.40
C PHE A 210 -8.03 -14.03 4.87
N GLN A 211 -7.89 -14.06 3.56
CA GLN A 211 -6.68 -13.62 2.87
C GLN A 211 -6.90 -12.21 2.32
N ALA A 212 -5.98 -11.30 2.61
CA ALA A 212 -5.90 -9.97 2.03
C ALA A 212 -4.85 -9.95 0.91
N ASP A 213 -5.29 -9.74 -0.32
CA ASP A 213 -4.45 -9.56 -1.51
C ASP A 213 -4.33 -8.06 -1.83
N PHE A 214 -3.10 -7.56 -1.86
CA PHE A 214 -2.79 -6.15 -2.13
C PHE A 214 -2.39 -5.98 -3.59
N PHE A 215 -3.08 -5.12 -4.33
CA PHE A 215 -2.77 -4.80 -5.72
C PHE A 215 -2.37 -3.34 -5.84
N ARG A 216 -1.25 -3.08 -6.52
CA ARG A 216 -0.79 -1.71 -6.75
C ARG A 216 -1.54 -1.08 -7.91
N LEU A 217 -2.11 0.11 -7.69
CA LEU A 217 -2.72 0.91 -8.75
C LEU A 217 -1.65 1.56 -9.64
N LYS A 218 -2.00 1.77 -10.92
CA LYS A 218 -1.10 2.39 -11.91
C LYS A 218 -0.84 3.87 -11.65
N SER A 219 -1.79 4.54 -11.00
CA SER A 219 -1.70 5.95 -10.60
C SER A 219 -2.14 6.11 -9.16
N ASN A 220 -1.55 7.09 -8.49
CA ASN A 220 -1.82 7.45 -7.09
C ASN A 220 -2.67 8.73 -6.96
N GLN A 221 -3.25 9.21 -8.06
CA GLN A 221 -4.07 10.41 -8.09
C GLN A 221 -5.54 10.10 -7.88
N ALA A 222 -6.24 10.94 -7.10
CA ALA A 222 -7.67 10.78 -6.79
C ALA A 222 -8.53 10.51 -8.03
N GLY A 223 -8.34 11.25 -9.12
CA GLY A 223 -9.13 11.09 -10.35
C GLY A 223 -9.03 9.69 -10.97
N TYR A 224 -7.88 9.02 -10.87
CA TYR A 224 -7.73 7.64 -11.34
C TYR A 224 -8.37 6.64 -10.37
N VAL A 225 -8.14 6.84 -9.07
CA VAL A 225 -8.60 5.94 -8.01
C VAL A 225 -10.13 5.96 -7.88
N LEU A 226 -10.73 7.16 -7.87
CA LEU A 226 -12.16 7.37 -7.68
C LEU A 226 -12.97 7.30 -8.98
N GLY A 227 -12.32 7.45 -10.14
CA GLY A 227 -12.96 7.55 -11.46
C GLY A 227 -13.30 6.22 -12.13
N GLY A 228 -13.18 5.08 -11.43
CA GLY A 228 -13.56 3.76 -11.97
C GLY A 228 -12.67 3.26 -13.13
N SER A 229 -11.47 3.83 -13.29
CA SER A 229 -10.55 3.50 -14.39
C SER A 229 -9.72 2.22 -14.15
N TRP A 230 -10.07 1.44 -13.14
CA TRP A 230 -9.36 0.22 -12.74
C TRP A 230 -10.35 -0.87 -12.28
N ASN A 231 -9.92 -2.12 -12.42
CA ASN A 231 -10.64 -3.36 -12.08
C ASN A 231 -9.56 -4.39 -11.66
N PHE A 232 -9.83 -5.24 -10.66
CA PHE A 232 -8.98 -6.36 -10.27
C PHE A 232 -8.47 -7.22 -11.44
N ASP A 233 -9.29 -7.53 -12.45
CA ASP A 233 -8.88 -8.29 -13.64
C ASP A 233 -7.74 -7.62 -14.42
N ASN A 234 -7.67 -6.29 -14.36
CA ASN A 234 -6.71 -5.47 -15.11
C ASN A 234 -5.47 -5.06 -14.29
N LEU A 235 -5.43 -5.40 -12.99
CA LEU A 235 -4.31 -5.06 -12.09
C LEU A 235 -3.18 -6.09 -12.11
N GLY A 236 -3.43 -7.29 -12.66
CA GLY A 236 -2.45 -8.36 -12.71
C GLY A 236 -2.32 -9.09 -11.38
N LYS A 237 -1.09 -9.48 -11.00
CA LYS A 237 -0.85 -10.23 -9.76
C LYS A 237 -0.77 -9.30 -8.54
N ALA A 238 -1.27 -9.79 -7.41
CA ALA A 238 -1.08 -9.12 -6.12
C ALA A 238 0.42 -8.93 -5.83
N VAL A 239 0.78 -7.75 -5.31
CA VAL A 239 2.15 -7.45 -4.88
C VAL A 239 2.49 -8.09 -3.54
N ALA A 240 1.46 -8.40 -2.74
CA ALA A 240 1.55 -9.08 -1.47
C ALA A 240 0.23 -9.78 -1.15
N SER A 241 0.31 -10.90 -0.45
CA SER A 241 -0.84 -11.60 0.12
C SER A 241 -0.56 -11.93 1.58
N ARG A 242 -1.56 -11.77 2.45
CA ARG A 242 -1.46 -12.04 3.89
C ARG A 242 -2.72 -12.72 4.38
N ASN A 243 -2.56 -13.79 5.16
CA ASN A 243 -3.64 -14.40 5.91
C ASN A 243 -3.82 -13.62 7.20
N MET A 244 -5.05 -13.23 7.47
CA MET A 244 -5.45 -12.36 8.57
C MET A 244 -6.72 -12.92 9.21
N ALA A 245 -7.04 -12.44 10.41
CA ALA A 245 -8.31 -12.75 11.04
C ALA A 245 -8.83 -11.53 11.80
N VAL A 246 -10.14 -11.31 11.75
CA VAL A 246 -10.82 -10.33 12.58
C VAL A 246 -11.63 -11.07 13.63
N ARG A 247 -11.63 -10.54 14.85
CA ARG A 247 -12.37 -11.08 15.99
C ARG A 247 -13.54 -10.16 16.32
N ARG A 248 -14.60 -10.76 16.88
CA ARG A 248 -15.75 -10.05 17.43
C ARG A 248 -15.41 -9.27 18.69
#